data_AF-A0A4R5CVW2-F1
#
_entry.id   AF-A0A4R5CVW2-F1
#
_cell.length_a   1.000
_cell.length_b   1.000
_cell.length_c   1.000
_cell.angle_alpha   90.00
_cell.angle_beta   90.00
_cell.angle_gamma   90.00
#
_symmetry.space_group_name_H-M   'P 1'
#
loop_
_entity.id
_entity.type
_entity.pdbx_description
1 polymer ?
#
loop_
_entity_poly.entity_id
_entity_poly.type
_entity_poly.pdbx_seq_one_letter_code
_entity_poly.pdbx_strand_id
1 'polypeptide(L)' 'MSKITFDYAKSILERVSFDPILFCKELEKAIKTLLPYEIEQLQEWLFHYIIEKPELKQCVLKVNS' A
#
# COMPACT_ATOMS: atom_id res chain seq x y z
N MET A 1 12.51 -13.82 -8.42
CA MET A 1 11.04 -13.96 -8.34
C MET A 1 10.48 -12.91 -7.39
N SER A 2 10.82 -11.63 -7.60
CA SER A 2 10.71 -10.56 -6.58
C SER A 2 9.97 -9.31 -7.06
N LYS A 3 9.58 -9.25 -8.33
CA LYS A 3 8.82 -8.11 -8.90
C LYS A 3 7.31 -8.38 -8.92
N ILE A 4 6.95 -9.66 -9.08
CA ILE A 4 5.56 -10.12 -9.19
C ILE A 4 4.78 -9.86 -7.89
N THR A 5 5.41 -10.05 -6.74
CA THR A 5 4.81 -9.82 -5.41
C THR A 5 4.47 -8.36 -5.18
N PHE A 6 5.41 -7.45 -5.46
CA PHE A 6 5.20 -6.02 -5.41
C PHE A 6 4.12 -5.55 -6.41
N ASP A 7 4.23 -5.94 -7.68
CA ASP A 7 3.28 -5.53 -8.73
C ASP A 7 1.86 -6.03 -8.42
N TYR A 8 1.75 -7.23 -7.85
CA TYR A 8 0.46 -7.78 -7.40
C TYR A 8 -0.12 -6.98 -6.24
N ALA A 9 0.68 -6.70 -5.19
CA ALA A 9 0.24 -5.90 -4.05
C ALA A 9 -0.22 -4.50 -4.48
N LYS A 10 0.56 -3.85 -5.35
CA LYS A 10 0.24 -2.54 -5.93
C LYS A 10 -1.08 -2.57 -6.72
N SER A 11 -1.27 -3.56 -7.59
CA SER A 11 -2.51 -3.69 -8.37
C SER A 11 -3.73 -3.90 -7.49
N ILE A 12 -3.62 -4.70 -6.43
CA ILE A 12 -4.71 -4.86 -5.45
C ILE A 12 -5.03 -3.52 -4.79
N LEU A 13 -4.01 -2.79 -4.31
CA LEU A 13 -4.17 -1.49 -3.66
C LEU A 13 -4.82 -0.46 -4.59
N GLU A 14 -4.39 -0.38 -5.85
CA GLU A 14 -5.01 0.49 -6.86
C GLU A 14 -6.49 0.13 -7.07
N ARG A 15 -6.82 -1.16 -7.15
CA ARG A 15 -8.20 -1.63 -7.35
C ARG A 15 -9.11 -1.36 -6.16
N VAL A 16 -8.61 -1.45 -4.93
CA VAL A 16 -9.40 -1.19 -3.72
C VAL A 16 -9.35 0.27 -3.25
N SER A 17 -8.62 1.14 -3.95
CA SER A 17 -8.40 2.54 -3.58
C SER A 17 -9.66 3.41 -3.52
N PHE A 18 -10.80 2.91 -3.99
CA PHE A 18 -12.10 3.58 -3.86
C PHE A 18 -12.71 3.44 -2.45
N ASP A 19 -12.27 2.46 -1.66
CA ASP A 19 -12.73 2.21 -0.29
C ASP A 19 -11.53 2.33 0.66
N PRO A 20 -11.41 3.45 1.40
CA PRO A 20 -10.31 3.66 2.34
C PRO A 20 -10.19 2.57 3.41
N ILE A 21 -11.31 1.99 3.85
CA ILE A 21 -11.30 0.95 4.89
C ILE A 21 -10.72 -0.34 4.32
N LEU A 22 -11.13 -0.72 3.11
CA LEU A 22 -10.60 -1.89 2.42
C LEU A 22 -9.13 -1.69 2.03
N PHE A 23 -8.78 -0.50 1.55
CA PHE A 23 -7.40 -0.13 1.22
C PHE A 23 -6.46 -0.29 2.41
N CYS A 24 -6.84 0.21 3.59
CA CYS A 24 -6.05 0.01 4.82
C CYS A 24 -5.78 -1.47 5.12
N LYS A 25 -6.79 -2.35 4.95
CA LYS A 25 -6.67 -3.79 5.22
C LYS A 25 -5.73 -4.49 4.23
N GLU A 26 -5.86 -4.19 2.94
CA GLU A 26 -4.99 -4.77 1.92
C GLU A 26 -3.57 -4.21 2.01
N LEU A 27 -3.40 -2.95 2.43
CA LEU A 27 -2.07 -2.35 2.69
C LEU A 27 -1.35 -3.08 3.82
N GLU A 28 -2.04 -3.34 4.94
CA GLU A 28 -1.47 -4.10 6.06
C GLU A 28 -1.05 -5.51 5.62
N LYS A 29 -1.87 -6.16 4.77
CA LYS A 29 -1.57 -7.49 4.22
C LYS A 29 -0.38 -7.47 3.26
N ALA A 30 -0.28 -6.43 2.42
CA ALA A 30 0.86 -6.23 1.53
C ALA A 30 2.15 -6.09 2.34
N ILE A 31 2.17 -5.23 3.37
CA ILE A 31 3.35 -5.02 4.23
C ILE A 31 3.79 -6.31 4.93
N LYS A 32 2.85 -7.16 5.37
CA LYS A 32 3.18 -8.46 5.98
C LYS A 32 3.72 -9.50 4.99
N THR A 33 3.46 -9.31 3.69
CA THR A 33 3.82 -10.27 2.64
C THR A 33 5.11 -9.89 1.91
N LEU A 34 5.36 -8.59 1.79
CA LEU A 34 6.48 -8.02 1.06
C LEU A 34 7.79 -8.11 1.86
N LEU A 35 8.91 -8.24 1.15
CA LEU A 35 10.24 -8.18 1.76
C LEU A 35 10.58 -6.73 2.16
N PRO A 36 11.52 -6.50 3.09
CA PRO A 36 11.84 -5.16 3.59
C PRO A 36 12.11 -4.12 2.48
N TYR A 37 12.86 -4.50 1.45
CA TYR A 37 13.16 -3.61 0.32
C TYR A 37 11.96 -3.35 -0.61
N GLU A 38 10.96 -4.25 -0.63
CA GLU A 38 9.70 -4.04 -1.36
C GLU A 38 8.76 -3.14 -0.55
N ILE A 39 8.82 -3.20 0.78
CA ILE A 39 8.07 -2.30 1.67
C ILE A 39 8.55 -0.86 1.49
N GLU A 40 9.87 -0.63 1.42
CA GLU A 40 10.44 0.70 1.12
C GLU A 40 9.92 1.25 -0.22
N GLN A 41 9.96 0.44 -1.28
CA GLN A 41 9.38 0.81 -2.58
C GLN A 41 7.86 1.06 -2.51
N LEU A 42 7.14 0.28 -1.70
CA LEU A 42 5.70 0.46 -1.52
C LEU A 42 5.42 1.78 -0.81
N GLN A 43 6.19 2.13 0.21
CA GLN A 43 6.05 3.39 0.93
C GLN A 43 6.27 4.59 0.01
N GLU A 44 7.33 4.58 -0.80
CA GLU A 44 7.60 5.65 -1.77
C GLU A 44 6.43 5.81 -2.75
N TRP A 45 5.96 4.70 -3.35
CA TRP A 45 4.81 4.74 -4.24
C TRP A 45 3.55 5.25 -3.54
N LEU A 46 3.29 4.78 -2.31
CA LEU A 46 2.13 5.15 -1.52
C LEU A 46 2.13 6.65 -1.21
N PHE A 47 3.28 7.22 -0.84
CA PHE A 47 3.43 8.65 -0.59
C PHE A 47 3.03 9.49 -1.80
N HIS A 48 3.39 9.08 -3.01
CA HIS A 48 2.95 9.75 -4.23
C HIS A 48 1.45 9.51 -4.51
N TYR A 49 0.98 8.29 -4.29
CA TYR A 49 -0.41 7.90 -4.59
C TYR A 49 -1.46 8.60 -3.73
N ILE A 50 -1.17 8.81 -2.44
CA ILE A 50 -2.10 9.48 -1.51
C ILE A 50 -2.15 11.00 -1.65
N ILE A 51 -1.23 11.62 -2.42
CA ILE A 51 -1.26 13.08 -2.65
C ILE A 51 -2.54 13.46 -3.37
N GLU A 52 -2.96 12.65 -4.35
CA GLU A 52 -4.20 12.85 -5.11
C GLU A 52 -5.44 12.27 -4.39
N LYS A 53 -5.24 11.51 -3.31
CA LYS A 53 -6.29 10.81 -2.55
C LYS A 53 -6.15 11.04 -1.04
N PRO A 54 -6.49 12.24 -0.54
CA PRO A 54 -6.34 12.58 0.87
C PRO A 54 -7.12 11.64 1.81
N GLU A 55 -8.20 11.03 1.34
CA GLU A 55 -8.99 10.02 2.06
C GLU A 55 -8.19 8.77 2.46
N LEU A 56 -7.10 8.46 1.75
CA LEU A 56 -6.23 7.31 2.02
C LEU A 56 -5.11 7.64 3.03
N LYS A 57 -4.88 8.92 3.38
CA LYS A 57 -3.83 9.32 4.33
C LYS A 57 -3.97 8.64 5.69
N GLN A 58 -5.20 8.37 6.12
CA GLN A 58 -5.48 7.66 7.37
C GLN A 58 -4.92 6.23 7.40
N CYS A 59 -4.74 5.60 6.24
CA CYS A 59 -4.20 4.23 6.15
C CYS A 59 -2.69 4.20 6.36
N VAL A 60 -1.99 5.27 6.00
CA VAL A 60 -0.52 5.36 6.13
C VAL A 60 -0.09 5.51 7.59
N LEU A 61 -0.91 6.20 8.39
CA LEU A 61 -0.64 6.44 9.81
C LEU A 61 -0.72 5.15 10.66
N LYS A 62 -1.43 4.12 10.20
CA LYS A 62 -1.57 2.84 10.91
C LYS A 62 -0.37 1.90 10.75
N VAL A 63 0.55 2.18 9.84
CA VAL A 63 1.69 1.32 9.53
C VAL A 63 2.88 1.55 10.49
N ASN A 64 2.93 2.69 11.19
CA ASN A 64 4.04 3.10 12.05
C ASN A 64 3.77 2.96 13.57
N SER A 65 2.75 2.21 14.00
CA SER A 65 2.43 1.98 15.43
C SER A 65 2.63 0.54 15.85
#